data_AF-A4RT61-F1
#
_entry.id   AF-A4RT61-F1
#
_cell.length_a   1.000
_cell.length_b   1.000
_cell.length_c   1.000
_cell.angle_alpha   90.00
_cell.angle_beta   90.00
_cell.angle_gamma   90.00
#
_symmetry.space_group_name_H-M   'P 1'
#
loop_
_entity.id
_entity.type
_entity.pdbx_description
1 polymer ?
#
loop_
_entity_poly.entity_id
_entity_poly.type
_entity_poly.pdbx_seq_one_letter_code
_entity_poly.pdbx_strand_id
1 'polypeptide(L)'
;MSKDEIVDALALADMTARTGEGEFEFDVDDFHTLEAYVKEGALIPRGSPVRYALPMDLDRRVLNSYRTAWKDRVSSKPVDAAAYLRKMFSIIESYHVSAETGMVDYEGIALDDQYGAFEEATCELRAIRLNQGELANEDARKAFLLNVYNVGVKHAFVNVGVPRNARERLAFYGSVGYNIGGKFYSLDDIEHGLLRANAPHPTKKFATKYFKDDGAAKYALSKRDARIHFALNCGANACPPIRAYSANKIDAQLDVAAEAFLNGTVAVDARKNEVRLSKIMQWYARDFGAGATEVLRFIAPRLKDESKVALETALTSGKIPRISYAEYDWSTDASAPRPFSLARYAS
;
A
#
# COMPACT_ATOMS: atom_id res chain seq x y z
N MET A 1 -3.84 2.12 -25.21
CA MET A 1 -4.89 1.23 -25.76
C MET A 1 -6.13 1.40 -24.93
N SER A 2 -7.31 1.48 -25.55
CA SER A 2 -8.56 1.55 -24.80
C SER A 2 -8.92 0.16 -24.24
N LYS A 3 -9.73 0.15 -23.18
CA LYS A 3 -10.33 -1.08 -22.64
C LYS A 3 -11.12 -1.82 -23.72
N ASP A 4 -11.75 -1.09 -24.62
CA ASP A 4 -12.56 -1.62 -25.72
C ASP A 4 -11.70 -2.38 -26.75
N GLU A 5 -10.51 -1.88 -27.10
CA GLU A 5 -9.61 -2.58 -28.05
C GLU A 5 -9.14 -3.95 -27.51
N ILE A 6 -8.89 -4.04 -26.20
CA ILE A 6 -8.47 -5.27 -25.54
C ILE A 6 -9.66 -6.21 -25.35
N VAL A 7 -10.84 -5.68 -25.01
CA VAL A 7 -12.08 -6.44 -24.89
C VAL A 7 -12.51 -6.98 -26.25
N ASP A 8 -12.37 -6.23 -27.34
CA ASP A 8 -12.64 -6.68 -28.70
C ASP A 8 -11.66 -7.77 -29.12
N ALA A 9 -10.36 -7.61 -28.82
CA ALA A 9 -9.36 -8.64 -29.09
C ALA A 9 -9.59 -9.94 -28.28
N LEU A 10 -10.02 -9.81 -27.03
CA LEU A 10 -10.39 -10.96 -26.19
C LEU A 10 -11.75 -11.55 -26.56
N ALA A 11 -12.70 -10.75 -27.01
CA ALA A 11 -14.01 -11.21 -27.49
C ALA A 11 -13.85 -12.00 -28.78
N LEU A 12 -12.99 -11.56 -29.70
CA LEU A 12 -12.57 -12.38 -30.85
C LEU A 12 -12.00 -13.73 -30.40
N ALA A 13 -11.21 -13.76 -29.32
CA ALA A 13 -10.63 -14.99 -28.79
C ALA A 13 -11.63 -15.89 -28.03
N ASP A 14 -12.60 -15.31 -27.30
CA ASP A 14 -13.56 -16.02 -26.42
C ASP A 14 -14.90 -16.34 -27.13
N MET A 15 -15.18 -15.76 -28.31
CA MET A 15 -16.26 -16.19 -29.22
C MET A 15 -16.14 -17.66 -29.64
N THR A 16 -14.98 -18.29 -29.40
CA THR A 16 -14.77 -19.74 -29.54
C THR A 16 -15.44 -20.59 -28.45
N ALA A 17 -15.98 -20.00 -27.37
CA ALA A 17 -16.47 -20.76 -26.21
C ALA A 17 -18.00 -20.71 -25.98
N ARG A 18 -18.80 -19.97 -26.78
CA ARG A 18 -20.24 -19.81 -26.51
C ARG A 18 -21.24 -20.08 -27.63
N THR A 19 -20.81 -20.54 -28.79
CA THR A 19 -21.76 -21.07 -29.78
C THR A 19 -21.21 -22.37 -30.33
N GLY A 20 -21.92 -23.46 -30.06
CA GLY A 20 -21.62 -24.77 -30.64
C GLY A 20 -21.63 -24.71 -32.16
N GLU A 21 -20.82 -25.60 -32.73
CA GLU A 21 -20.73 -25.93 -34.16
C GLU A 21 -20.25 -24.81 -35.09
N GLY A 22 -18.92 -24.80 -35.29
CA GLY A 22 -18.22 -24.03 -36.31
C GLY A 22 -16.73 -23.99 -36.00
N GLU A 23 -15.95 -24.92 -36.57
CA GLU A 23 -14.49 -24.76 -36.61
C GLU A 23 -14.17 -23.53 -37.48
N PHE A 24 -13.57 -22.50 -36.89
CA PHE A 24 -12.96 -21.39 -37.63
C PHE A 24 -11.45 -21.53 -37.54
N GLU A 25 -10.79 -21.56 -38.71
CA GLU A 25 -9.35 -21.36 -38.84
C GLU A 25 -9.02 -19.93 -38.38
N PHE A 26 -8.08 -19.81 -37.43
CA PHE A 26 -7.41 -18.53 -37.15
C PHE A 26 -6.62 -18.13 -38.40
N ASP A 27 -6.80 -16.89 -38.88
CA ASP A 27 -5.91 -16.37 -39.91
C ASP A 27 -4.51 -16.18 -39.32
N VAL A 28 -3.48 -16.34 -40.16
CA VAL A 28 -2.07 -16.26 -39.75
C VAL A 28 -1.75 -14.86 -39.17
N ASP A 29 -2.45 -13.83 -39.66
CA ASP A 29 -2.35 -12.46 -39.20
C ASP A 29 -2.91 -12.24 -37.79
N ASP A 30 -3.98 -12.95 -37.39
CA ASP A 30 -4.54 -12.88 -36.03
C ASP A 30 -3.61 -13.56 -35.01
N PHE A 31 -2.96 -14.66 -35.41
CA PHE A 31 -1.99 -15.34 -34.56
C PHE A 31 -0.70 -14.53 -34.36
N HIS A 32 -0.18 -13.89 -35.42
CA HIS A 32 0.96 -12.98 -35.32
C HIS A 32 0.64 -11.75 -34.45
N THR A 33 -0.60 -11.27 -34.51
CA THR A 33 -1.09 -10.16 -33.67
C THR A 33 -1.17 -10.57 -32.20
N LEU A 34 -1.68 -11.77 -31.88
CA LEU A 34 -1.69 -12.32 -30.52
C LEU A 34 -0.27 -12.58 -29.98
N GLU A 35 0.63 -13.11 -30.80
CA GLU A 35 2.05 -13.24 -30.42
C GLU A 35 2.72 -11.89 -30.18
N ALA A 36 2.38 -10.87 -30.96
CA ALA A 36 2.86 -9.50 -30.74
C ALA A 36 2.37 -8.98 -29.38
N TYR A 37 1.09 -9.16 -29.05
CA TYR A 37 0.54 -8.79 -27.74
C TYR A 37 1.16 -9.56 -26.58
N VAL A 38 1.54 -10.83 -26.78
CA VAL A 38 2.32 -11.59 -25.78
C VAL A 38 3.73 -11.02 -25.64
N LYS A 39 4.40 -10.67 -26.75
CA LYS A 39 5.75 -10.04 -26.73
C LYS A 39 5.74 -8.66 -26.07
N GLU A 40 4.67 -7.90 -26.24
CA GLU A 40 4.43 -6.62 -25.58
C GLU A 40 3.96 -6.78 -24.13
N GLY A 41 3.64 -8.01 -23.73
CA GLY A 41 3.21 -8.35 -22.38
C GLY A 41 1.78 -7.93 -22.04
N ALA A 42 0.97 -7.61 -23.05
CA ALA A 42 -0.44 -7.28 -22.95
C ALA A 42 -1.33 -8.53 -22.76
N LEU A 43 -0.89 -9.69 -23.26
CA LEU A 43 -1.56 -10.98 -23.08
C LEU A 43 -0.60 -12.03 -22.51
N ILE A 44 -1.15 -13.05 -21.85
CA ILE A 44 -0.40 -14.21 -21.38
C ILE A 44 -1.04 -15.50 -21.92
N PRO A 45 -0.26 -16.41 -22.52
CA PRO A 45 -0.75 -17.72 -22.94
C PRO A 45 -1.02 -18.62 -21.72
N ARG A 46 -2.12 -19.38 -21.75
CA ARG A 46 -2.62 -20.20 -20.65
C ARG A 46 -3.26 -21.50 -21.14
N GLY A 47 -2.91 -22.61 -20.51
CA GLY A 47 -3.59 -23.90 -20.67
C GLY A 47 -3.22 -24.66 -21.95
N SER A 48 -3.90 -25.79 -22.14
CA SER A 48 -3.85 -26.60 -23.37
C SER A 48 -5.28 -27.02 -23.73
N PRO A 49 -5.81 -26.68 -24.92
CA PRO A 49 -5.18 -25.83 -25.94
C PRO A 49 -4.90 -24.40 -25.43
N VAL A 50 -3.94 -23.71 -26.07
CA VAL A 50 -3.45 -22.39 -25.63
C VAL A 50 -4.57 -21.36 -25.76
N ARG A 51 -4.97 -20.76 -24.63
CA ARG A 51 -5.85 -19.58 -24.57
C ARG A 51 -5.04 -18.36 -24.16
N TYR A 52 -5.55 -17.17 -24.41
CA TYR A 52 -4.93 -15.92 -23.95
C TYR A 52 -5.75 -15.31 -22.83
N ALA A 53 -5.08 -14.68 -21.87
CA ALA A 53 -5.72 -13.96 -20.78
C ALA A 53 -5.04 -12.62 -20.56
N LEU A 54 -5.79 -11.64 -20.06
CA LEU A 54 -5.18 -10.44 -19.52
C LEU A 54 -4.35 -10.80 -18.28
N PRO A 55 -3.14 -10.26 -18.15
CA PRO A 55 -2.33 -10.44 -16.96
C PRO A 55 -3.04 -10.19 -15.63
N MET A 56 -3.93 -9.19 -15.58
CA MET A 56 -4.68 -8.82 -14.37
C MET A 56 -5.73 -9.85 -13.97
N ASP A 57 -6.24 -10.62 -14.94
CA ASP A 57 -7.23 -11.66 -14.69
C ASP A 57 -6.62 -12.94 -14.12
N LEU A 58 -5.28 -13.05 -14.10
CA LEU A 58 -4.59 -14.20 -13.55
C LEU A 58 -4.50 -14.13 -12.02
N ASP A 59 -4.21 -12.95 -11.47
CA ASP A 59 -4.06 -12.77 -10.03
C ASP A 59 -4.29 -11.33 -9.58
N ARG A 60 -5.50 -11.03 -9.10
CA ARG A 60 -5.87 -9.71 -8.57
C ARG A 60 -5.11 -9.31 -7.31
N ARG A 61 -4.35 -10.23 -6.70
CA ARG A 61 -3.44 -9.92 -5.59
C ARG A 61 -2.23 -9.12 -6.04
N VAL A 62 -1.83 -9.24 -7.31
CA VAL A 62 -0.69 -8.54 -7.89
C VAL A 62 -1.19 -7.27 -8.56
N LEU A 63 -1.08 -6.16 -7.84
CA LEU A 63 -1.64 -4.87 -8.23
C LEU A 63 -1.02 -4.30 -9.52
N ASN A 64 0.21 -4.64 -9.84
CA ASN A 64 0.88 -4.19 -11.08
C ASN A 64 1.04 -5.33 -12.09
N SER A 65 -0.06 -6.03 -12.34
CA SER A 65 -0.12 -7.08 -13.34
C SER A 65 -0.49 -6.57 -14.73
N TYR A 66 -1.03 -5.34 -14.91
CA TYR A 66 -1.53 -4.79 -16.19
C TYR A 66 -0.67 -5.10 -17.42
N ARG A 67 0.66 -4.97 -17.31
CA ARG A 67 1.63 -5.47 -18.30
C ARG A 67 2.65 -6.40 -17.67
N THR A 68 3.04 -7.44 -18.41
CA THR A 68 4.14 -8.33 -17.99
C THR A 68 5.52 -7.85 -18.46
N ALA A 69 5.57 -7.12 -19.57
CA ALA A 69 6.77 -6.46 -20.09
C ALA A 69 6.65 -4.95 -19.88
N TRP A 70 7.73 -4.30 -19.42
CA TRP A 70 7.74 -2.88 -19.15
C TRP A 70 8.94 -2.22 -19.81
N LYS A 71 8.69 -1.23 -20.67
CA LYS A 71 9.74 -0.47 -21.38
C LYS A 71 9.69 1.04 -21.09
N ASP A 72 8.52 1.56 -20.70
CA ASP A 72 8.29 3.00 -20.56
C ASP A 72 8.54 3.47 -19.13
N ARG A 73 9.75 3.95 -18.86
CA ARG A 73 10.10 4.49 -17.54
C ARG A 73 9.31 5.77 -17.29
N VAL A 74 8.46 5.79 -16.25
CA VAL A 74 7.72 6.99 -15.83
C VAL A 74 8.67 8.00 -15.19
N SER A 75 9.74 7.51 -14.54
CA SER A 75 10.86 8.35 -14.11
C SER A 75 12.21 7.63 -14.18
N SER A 76 13.29 8.41 -14.35
CA SER A 76 14.66 7.91 -14.23
C SER A 76 15.01 7.50 -12.80
N LYS A 77 14.35 8.12 -11.80
CA LYS A 77 14.57 7.87 -10.36
C LYS A 77 13.44 7.06 -9.74
N PRO A 78 13.74 5.95 -9.03
CA PRO A 78 12.71 5.14 -8.38
C PRO A 78 11.82 5.88 -7.39
N VAL A 79 12.38 6.79 -6.57
CA VAL A 79 11.59 7.55 -5.58
C VAL A 79 10.57 8.46 -6.28
N ASP A 80 10.98 9.11 -7.35
CA ASP A 80 10.13 9.99 -8.15
C ASP A 80 9.05 9.18 -8.90
N ALA A 81 9.37 7.98 -9.38
CA ALA A 81 8.37 7.08 -9.98
C ALA A 81 7.26 6.75 -8.95
N ALA A 82 7.62 6.33 -7.74
CA ALA A 82 6.64 6.04 -6.70
C ALA A 82 5.84 7.28 -6.26
N ALA A 83 6.47 8.45 -6.17
CA ALA A 83 5.79 9.71 -5.90
C ALA A 83 4.82 10.11 -7.02
N TYR A 84 5.19 9.85 -8.28
CA TYR A 84 4.35 10.10 -9.43
C TYR A 84 3.13 9.18 -9.47
N LEU A 85 3.28 7.88 -9.20
CA LEU A 85 2.15 6.95 -9.06
C LEU A 85 1.13 7.44 -8.02
N ARG A 86 1.63 7.92 -6.88
CA ARG A 86 0.76 8.50 -5.84
C ARG A 86 0.07 9.77 -6.32
N LYS A 87 0.75 10.62 -7.09
CA LYS A 87 0.16 11.82 -7.70
C LYS A 87 -0.93 11.45 -8.72
N MET A 88 -0.68 10.49 -9.60
CA MET A 88 -1.68 10.00 -10.56
C MET A 88 -2.94 9.53 -9.84
N PHE A 89 -2.78 8.65 -8.84
CA PHE A 89 -3.91 8.15 -8.07
C PHE A 89 -4.65 9.27 -7.34
N SER A 90 -3.93 10.22 -6.73
CA SER A 90 -4.55 11.35 -6.04
C SER A 90 -5.34 12.27 -6.97
N ILE A 91 -4.96 12.39 -8.24
CA ILE A 91 -5.72 13.15 -9.24
C ILE A 91 -7.02 12.42 -9.54
N ILE A 92 -6.95 11.12 -9.84
CA ILE A 92 -8.13 10.29 -10.09
C ILE A 92 -9.07 10.35 -8.87
N GLU A 93 -8.55 10.06 -7.69
CA GLU A 93 -9.28 10.11 -6.42
C GLU A 93 -10.03 11.43 -6.22
N SER A 94 -9.43 12.58 -6.59
CA SER A 94 -10.06 13.89 -6.40
C SER A 94 -11.36 14.09 -7.19
N TYR A 95 -11.57 13.32 -8.28
CA TYR A 95 -12.83 13.32 -9.04
C TYR A 95 -13.90 12.39 -8.44
N HIS A 96 -13.51 11.49 -7.53
CA HIS A 96 -14.37 10.47 -6.93
C HIS A 96 -14.55 10.67 -5.42
N VAL A 97 -14.13 11.80 -4.87
CA VAL A 97 -14.34 12.16 -3.45
C VAL A 97 -15.61 13.01 -3.32
N SER A 98 -16.50 12.58 -2.43
CA SER A 98 -17.69 13.35 -2.04
C SER A 98 -17.28 14.61 -1.25
N ALA A 99 -17.66 15.78 -1.74
CA ALA A 99 -17.42 17.05 -1.04
C ALA A 99 -18.18 17.15 0.30
N GLU A 100 -19.29 16.42 0.45
CA GLU A 100 -20.12 16.44 1.66
C GLU A 100 -19.58 15.52 2.76
N THR A 101 -19.17 14.31 2.38
CA THR A 101 -18.79 13.26 3.35
C THR A 101 -17.29 13.05 3.46
N GLY A 102 -16.50 13.51 2.47
CA GLY A 102 -15.08 13.21 2.35
C GLY A 102 -14.77 11.76 1.99
N MET A 103 -15.79 10.93 1.72
CA MET A 103 -15.64 9.53 1.32
C MET A 103 -15.33 9.41 -0.17
N VAL A 104 -14.62 8.34 -0.53
CA VAL A 104 -14.10 8.03 -1.85
C VAL A 104 -14.90 6.90 -2.49
N ASP A 105 -15.38 7.12 -3.71
CA ASP A 105 -16.01 6.10 -4.55
C ASP A 105 -14.96 5.28 -5.31
N TYR A 106 -14.49 4.22 -4.65
CA TYR A 106 -13.51 3.30 -5.25
C TYR A 106 -14.08 2.47 -6.42
N GLU A 107 -15.40 2.31 -6.52
CA GLU A 107 -16.02 1.64 -7.68
C GLU A 107 -16.03 2.58 -8.89
N GLY A 108 -16.35 3.85 -8.69
CA GLY A 108 -16.21 4.91 -9.69
C GLY A 108 -14.78 5.02 -10.22
N ILE A 109 -13.77 4.97 -9.34
CA ILE A 109 -12.35 4.97 -9.74
C ILE A 109 -12.03 3.79 -10.68
N ALA A 110 -12.58 2.60 -10.43
CA ALA A 110 -12.33 1.42 -11.27
C ALA A 110 -12.85 1.59 -12.72
N LEU A 111 -13.80 2.50 -12.92
CA LEU A 111 -14.44 2.80 -14.20
C LEU A 111 -13.87 4.06 -14.87
N ASP A 112 -12.96 4.78 -14.22
CA ASP A 112 -12.34 6.00 -14.74
C ASP A 112 -11.32 5.67 -15.84
N ASP A 113 -11.39 6.38 -16.97
CA ASP A 113 -10.47 6.17 -18.10
C ASP A 113 -8.99 6.39 -17.73
N GLN A 114 -8.71 7.27 -16.75
CA GLN A 114 -7.36 7.54 -16.28
C GLN A 114 -6.81 6.43 -15.38
N TYR A 115 -7.68 5.57 -14.83
CA TYR A 115 -7.26 4.49 -13.95
C TYR A 115 -6.43 3.44 -14.67
N GLY A 116 -6.77 3.11 -15.93
CA GLY A 116 -5.96 2.18 -16.74
C GLY A 116 -4.53 2.68 -16.97
N ALA A 117 -4.34 3.98 -17.20
CA ALA A 117 -3.00 4.57 -17.33
C ALA A 117 -2.21 4.50 -16.02
N PHE A 118 -2.88 4.66 -14.87
CA PHE A 118 -2.27 4.45 -13.56
C PHE A 118 -1.87 2.98 -13.36
N GLU A 119 -2.75 2.01 -13.65
CA GLU A 119 -2.44 0.58 -13.53
C GLU A 119 -1.25 0.19 -14.42
N GLU A 120 -1.22 0.67 -15.65
CA GLU A 120 -0.10 0.50 -16.56
C GLU A 120 1.18 1.07 -15.95
N ALA A 121 1.19 2.33 -15.49
CA ALA A 121 2.35 2.98 -14.86
C ALA A 121 2.90 2.20 -13.65
N THR A 122 2.06 1.53 -12.86
CA THR A 122 2.54 0.74 -11.70
C THR A 122 3.44 -0.45 -12.10
N CYS A 123 3.39 -0.87 -13.37
CA CYS A 123 4.25 -1.94 -13.90
C CYS A 123 5.73 -1.54 -13.91
N GLU A 124 6.07 -0.24 -13.83
CA GLU A 124 7.46 0.21 -13.66
C GLU A 124 8.12 -0.39 -12.41
N LEU A 125 7.36 -0.61 -11.34
CA LEU A 125 7.89 -1.18 -10.09
C LEU A 125 8.57 -2.54 -10.32
N ARG A 126 8.15 -3.30 -11.34
CA ARG A 126 8.74 -4.60 -11.71
C ARG A 126 10.21 -4.48 -12.14
N ALA A 127 10.59 -3.32 -12.69
CA ALA A 127 11.97 -3.02 -13.11
C ALA A 127 12.84 -2.49 -11.96
N ILE A 128 12.24 -1.91 -10.91
CA ILE A 128 12.97 -1.25 -9.82
C ILE A 128 13.60 -2.29 -8.87
N ARG A 129 14.92 -2.18 -8.64
CA ARG A 129 15.67 -3.03 -7.71
C ARG A 129 15.94 -2.29 -6.40
N LEU A 130 15.46 -2.86 -5.28
CA LEU A 130 15.42 -2.19 -3.97
C LEU A 130 16.78 -1.84 -3.34
N ASN A 131 17.90 -2.36 -3.85
CA ASN A 131 19.25 -2.08 -3.34
C ASN A 131 20.24 -1.59 -4.41
N GLN A 132 19.75 -1.10 -5.55
CA GLN A 132 20.60 -0.62 -6.64
C GLN A 132 20.31 0.85 -6.93
N GLY A 133 21.30 1.55 -7.50
CA GLY A 133 21.19 2.96 -7.83
C GLY A 133 20.85 3.80 -6.59
N GLU A 134 19.86 4.69 -6.73
CA GLU A 134 19.39 5.56 -5.66
C GLU A 134 18.89 4.79 -4.43
N LEU A 135 18.27 3.61 -4.60
CA LEU A 135 17.71 2.83 -3.48
C LEU A 135 18.77 2.07 -2.66
N ALA A 136 20.04 2.11 -3.07
CA ALA A 136 21.14 1.72 -2.20
C ALA A 136 21.19 2.59 -0.93
N ASN A 137 20.79 3.87 -1.04
CA ASN A 137 20.59 4.75 0.10
C ASN A 137 19.28 4.38 0.84
N GLU A 138 19.36 4.19 2.15
CA GLU A 138 18.21 3.74 2.95
C GLU A 138 17.09 4.78 3.07
N ASP A 139 17.41 6.07 3.08
CA ASP A 139 16.42 7.15 3.14
C ASP A 139 15.60 7.22 1.84
N ALA A 140 16.27 7.05 0.70
CA ALA A 140 15.61 6.91 -0.59
C ALA A 140 14.73 5.65 -0.62
N ARG A 141 15.23 4.51 -0.12
CA ARG A 141 14.46 3.27 -0.03
C ARG A 141 13.26 3.41 0.89
N LYS A 142 13.40 4.07 2.03
CA LYS A 142 12.31 4.37 2.97
C LYS A 142 11.23 5.23 2.30
N ALA A 143 11.62 6.33 1.65
CA ALA A 143 10.71 7.20 0.92
C ALA A 143 9.97 6.46 -0.21
N PHE A 144 10.69 5.66 -1.01
CA PHE A 144 10.11 4.82 -2.04
C PHE A 144 9.07 3.85 -1.49
N LEU A 145 9.43 3.07 -0.47
CA LEU A 145 8.54 2.07 0.13
C LEU A 145 7.30 2.70 0.78
N LEU A 146 7.45 3.86 1.44
CA LEU A 146 6.31 4.61 2.01
C LEU A 146 5.35 5.10 0.93
N ASN A 147 5.87 5.56 -0.22
CA ASN A 147 5.02 5.97 -1.34
C ASN A 147 4.29 4.76 -1.95
N VAL A 148 5.01 3.67 -2.22
CA VAL A 148 4.45 2.43 -2.80
C VAL A 148 3.39 1.82 -1.89
N TYR A 149 3.64 1.74 -0.58
CA TYR A 149 2.67 1.20 0.37
C TYR A 149 1.39 2.03 0.39
N ASN A 150 1.51 3.35 0.52
CA ASN A 150 0.37 4.25 0.68
C ASN A 150 -0.56 4.26 -0.55
N VAL A 151 0.00 4.26 -1.76
CA VAL A 151 -0.80 4.10 -2.98
C VAL A 151 -1.31 2.66 -3.14
N GLY A 152 -0.54 1.67 -2.68
CA GLY A 152 -0.91 0.26 -2.69
C GLY A 152 -2.18 -0.08 -1.93
N VAL A 153 -2.42 0.54 -0.76
CA VAL A 153 -3.65 0.30 0.00
C VAL A 153 -4.88 0.77 -0.79
N LYS A 154 -4.85 2.00 -1.30
CA LYS A 154 -5.97 2.55 -2.08
C LYS A 154 -6.18 1.82 -3.41
N HIS A 155 -5.09 1.49 -4.10
CA HIS A 155 -5.15 0.66 -5.30
C HIS A 155 -5.78 -0.71 -4.98
N ALA A 156 -5.41 -1.34 -3.88
CA ALA A 156 -6.02 -2.59 -3.45
C ALA A 156 -7.52 -2.46 -3.13
N PHE A 157 -7.99 -1.34 -2.57
CA PHE A 157 -9.42 -1.10 -2.37
C PHE A 157 -10.21 -1.12 -3.68
N VAL A 158 -9.69 -0.49 -4.73
CA VAL A 158 -10.27 -0.56 -6.08
C VAL A 158 -10.26 -2.00 -6.59
N ASN A 159 -9.11 -2.67 -6.50
CA ASN A 159 -8.88 -3.94 -7.19
C ASN A 159 -9.51 -5.16 -6.51
N VAL A 160 -9.43 -5.28 -5.18
CA VAL A 160 -9.91 -6.45 -4.43
C VAL A 160 -11.00 -6.13 -3.42
N GLY A 161 -11.37 -4.85 -3.23
CA GLY A 161 -12.38 -4.41 -2.28
C GLY A 161 -11.81 -4.13 -0.88
N VAL A 162 -12.68 -3.69 0.03
CA VAL A 162 -12.30 -3.23 1.37
C VAL A 162 -12.57 -4.31 2.43
N PRO A 163 -11.61 -4.61 3.31
CA PRO A 163 -11.78 -5.62 4.35
C PRO A 163 -12.65 -5.11 5.51
N ARG A 164 -13.69 -5.87 5.88
CA ARG A 164 -14.70 -5.48 6.87
C ARG A 164 -14.39 -5.95 8.29
N ASN A 165 -13.63 -7.04 8.42
CA ASN A 165 -13.32 -7.67 9.70
C ASN A 165 -11.84 -8.02 9.83
N ALA A 166 -11.41 -8.39 11.04
CA ALA A 166 -10.00 -8.66 11.35
C ALA A 166 -9.39 -9.79 10.50
N ARG A 167 -10.18 -10.82 10.15
CA ARG A 167 -9.71 -11.93 9.31
C ARG A 167 -9.49 -11.48 7.88
N GLU A 168 -10.46 -10.74 7.31
CA GLU A 168 -10.34 -10.14 5.98
C GLU A 168 -9.14 -9.18 5.92
N ARG A 169 -8.90 -8.37 6.96
CA ARG A 169 -7.71 -7.49 7.02
C ARG A 169 -6.41 -8.27 6.98
N LEU A 170 -6.29 -9.32 7.79
CA LEU A 170 -5.08 -10.15 7.80
C LEU A 170 -4.83 -10.79 6.42
N ALA A 171 -5.89 -11.23 5.74
CA ALA A 171 -5.78 -11.75 4.39
C ALA A 171 -5.44 -10.64 3.37
N PHE A 172 -6.07 -9.48 3.45
CA PHE A 172 -5.83 -8.34 2.57
C PHE A 172 -4.37 -7.89 2.61
N TYR A 173 -3.87 -7.50 3.79
CA TYR A 173 -2.50 -6.97 3.91
C TYR A 173 -1.43 -8.04 3.68
N GLY A 174 -1.72 -9.30 4.05
CA GLY A 174 -0.77 -10.41 3.89
C GLY A 174 -0.75 -11.05 2.51
N SER A 175 -1.69 -10.74 1.61
CA SER A 175 -1.78 -11.40 0.31
C SER A 175 -1.87 -10.48 -0.89
N VAL A 176 -2.13 -9.19 -0.71
CA VAL A 176 -2.24 -8.21 -1.80
C VAL A 176 -1.01 -7.32 -1.81
N GLY A 177 -0.48 -6.98 -2.98
CA GLY A 177 0.68 -6.10 -3.07
C GLY A 177 1.25 -5.99 -4.49
N TYR A 178 2.53 -5.69 -4.59
CA TYR A 178 3.18 -5.38 -5.85
C TYR A 178 4.32 -6.34 -6.17
N ASN A 179 4.54 -6.56 -7.47
CA ASN A 179 5.81 -7.09 -7.94
C ASN A 179 6.83 -5.95 -8.03
N ILE A 180 7.86 -6.00 -7.18
CA ILE A 180 8.96 -5.04 -7.14
C ILE A 180 10.24 -5.78 -7.50
N GLY A 181 10.88 -5.37 -8.59
CA GLY A 181 12.15 -5.95 -9.00
C GLY A 181 12.09 -7.43 -9.41
N GLY A 182 10.92 -7.90 -9.88
CA GLY A 182 10.69 -9.30 -10.26
C GLY A 182 10.23 -10.20 -9.11
N LYS A 183 10.06 -9.67 -7.89
CA LYS A 183 9.56 -10.42 -6.72
C LYS A 183 8.28 -9.81 -6.21
N PHE A 184 7.34 -10.65 -5.82
CA PHE A 184 6.11 -10.20 -5.15
C PHE A 184 6.40 -9.82 -3.71
N TYR A 185 5.86 -8.67 -3.28
CA TYR A 185 5.82 -8.20 -1.90
C TYR A 185 4.39 -7.81 -1.58
N SER A 186 3.80 -8.44 -0.56
CA SER A 186 2.54 -8.02 0.03
C SER A 186 2.67 -6.67 0.73
N LEU A 187 1.54 -6.05 1.09
CA LEU A 187 1.55 -4.84 1.92
C LEU A 187 2.23 -5.11 3.29
N ASP A 188 1.98 -6.27 3.91
CA ASP A 188 2.67 -6.69 5.14
C ASP A 188 4.19 -6.87 4.92
N ASP A 189 4.59 -7.41 3.77
CA ASP A 189 6.01 -7.57 3.43
C ASP A 189 6.72 -6.21 3.35
N ILE A 190 6.05 -5.21 2.76
CA ILE A 190 6.57 -3.84 2.65
C ILE A 190 6.61 -3.18 4.03
N GLU A 191 5.54 -3.25 4.81
CA GLU A 191 5.48 -2.62 6.13
C GLU A 191 6.40 -3.31 7.13
N HIS A 192 6.20 -4.60 7.39
CA HIS A 192 6.85 -5.30 8.49
C HIS A 192 8.23 -5.84 8.10
N GLY A 193 8.32 -6.38 6.90
CA GLY A 193 9.55 -6.93 6.37
C GLY A 193 10.56 -5.84 6.04
N LEU A 194 10.18 -4.87 5.21
CA LEU A 194 11.10 -3.88 4.66
C LEU A 194 11.21 -2.62 5.53
N LEU A 195 10.10 -1.91 5.79
CA LEU A 195 10.09 -0.64 6.50
C LEU A 195 10.36 -0.76 8.00
N ARG A 196 9.81 -1.77 8.67
CA ARG A 196 10.01 -2.01 10.11
C ARG A 196 11.28 -2.80 10.43
N ALA A 197 12.29 -2.78 9.55
CA ALA A 197 13.56 -3.48 9.75
C ALA A 197 13.37 -4.97 10.11
N ASN A 198 12.56 -5.67 9.33
CA ASN A 198 12.21 -7.08 9.51
C ASN A 198 11.57 -7.41 10.88
N ALA A 199 10.82 -6.47 11.47
CA ALA A 199 10.12 -6.69 12.73
C ALA A 199 8.89 -7.60 12.53
N PRO A 200 8.59 -8.49 13.49
CA PRO A 200 7.45 -9.40 13.38
C PRO A 200 6.12 -8.65 13.25
N HIS A 201 5.16 -9.29 12.57
CA HIS A 201 3.78 -8.83 12.53
C HIS A 201 3.21 -8.77 13.96
N PRO A 202 2.43 -7.74 14.35
CA PRO A 202 1.96 -7.55 15.73
C PRO A 202 1.10 -8.71 16.27
N THR A 203 0.44 -9.47 15.38
CA THR A 203 -0.30 -10.70 15.76
C THR A 203 0.60 -11.89 16.11
N LYS A 204 1.90 -11.85 15.76
CA LYS A 204 2.88 -12.93 15.99
C LYS A 204 3.79 -12.60 17.17
N LYS A 205 3.22 -12.62 18.39
CA LYS A 205 3.89 -12.16 19.63
C LYS A 205 5.24 -12.83 19.95
N PHE A 206 5.43 -14.08 19.53
CA PHE A 206 6.62 -14.90 19.77
C PHE A 206 7.63 -14.88 18.62
N ALA A 207 7.30 -14.28 17.48
CA ALA A 207 8.25 -14.15 16.39
C ALA A 207 9.27 -13.05 16.70
N THR A 208 10.51 -13.25 16.26
CA THR A 208 11.60 -12.28 16.39
C THR A 208 11.89 -11.53 15.08
N LYS A 209 11.53 -12.15 13.95
CA LYS A 209 11.66 -11.63 12.59
C LYS A 209 10.39 -11.88 11.77
N TYR A 210 10.14 -11.05 10.77
CA TYR A 210 9.05 -11.24 9.81
C TYR A 210 9.45 -12.22 8.70
N PHE A 211 10.41 -11.83 7.86
CA PHE A 211 11.08 -12.72 6.92
C PHE A 211 12.00 -13.68 7.68
N LYS A 212 11.81 -14.97 7.43
CA LYS A 212 12.64 -16.05 7.98
C LYS A 212 13.87 -16.32 7.12
N ASP A 213 13.77 -16.08 5.81
CA ASP A 213 14.90 -16.19 4.88
C ASP A 213 15.60 -14.83 4.68
N ASP A 214 16.87 -14.89 4.31
CA ASP A 214 17.70 -13.71 4.04
C ASP A 214 17.43 -13.09 2.65
N GLY A 215 16.57 -13.72 1.84
CA GLY A 215 16.35 -13.35 0.46
C GLY A 215 15.69 -11.99 0.32
N ALA A 216 14.58 -11.78 1.01
CA ALA A 216 13.90 -10.49 1.11
C ALA A 216 14.46 -9.62 2.24
N ALA A 217 14.92 -10.23 3.34
CA ALA A 217 15.40 -9.50 4.52
C ALA A 217 16.61 -8.59 4.24
N LYS A 218 17.45 -8.91 3.25
CA LYS A 218 18.58 -8.05 2.86
C LYS A 218 18.18 -6.66 2.33
N TYR A 219 16.93 -6.48 1.93
CA TYR A 219 16.39 -5.20 1.47
C TYR A 219 15.76 -4.37 2.60
N ALA A 220 15.58 -4.97 3.78
CA ALA A 220 15.03 -4.28 4.94
C ALA A 220 15.92 -3.13 5.37
N LEU A 221 15.30 -2.12 5.98
CA LEU A 221 16.03 -1.02 6.60
C LEU A 221 16.87 -1.55 7.78
N SER A 222 18.00 -0.91 8.02
CA SER A 222 18.92 -1.29 9.11
C SER A 222 18.38 -1.00 10.51
N LYS A 223 17.50 0.01 10.65
CA LYS A 223 16.97 0.48 11.92
C LYS A 223 15.47 0.71 11.86
N ARG A 224 14.78 0.38 12.97
CA ARG A 224 13.37 0.71 13.16
C ARG A 224 13.20 2.22 13.36
N ASP A 225 12.25 2.77 12.62
CA ASP A 225 11.82 4.15 12.74
C ASP A 225 10.34 4.17 13.10
N ALA A 226 10.01 4.44 14.36
CA ALA A 226 8.63 4.36 14.85
C ALA A 226 7.67 5.36 14.17
N ARG A 227 8.23 6.41 13.55
CA ARG A 227 7.43 7.46 12.88
C ARG A 227 6.69 6.96 11.64
N ILE A 228 7.14 5.84 11.05
CA ILE A 228 6.47 5.26 9.88
C ILE A 228 5.02 4.86 10.17
N HIS A 229 4.70 4.50 11.42
CA HIS A 229 3.33 4.15 11.84
C HIS A 229 2.34 5.30 11.67
N PHE A 230 2.83 6.54 11.68
CA PHE A 230 2.03 7.75 11.44
C PHE A 230 2.03 8.17 9.96
N ALA A 231 2.90 7.56 9.16
CA ALA A 231 3.10 7.86 7.75
C ALA A 231 2.37 6.90 6.80
N LEU A 232 2.00 5.71 7.28
CA LEU A 232 1.38 4.61 6.52
C LEU A 232 -0.15 4.62 6.53
N ASN A 233 -0.79 5.64 7.13
CA ASN A 233 -2.24 5.66 7.40
C ASN A 233 -3.12 6.02 6.18
N CYS A 234 -2.78 5.59 4.96
CA CYS A 234 -3.64 5.78 3.80
C CYS A 234 -4.72 4.69 3.76
N GLY A 235 -5.99 5.06 4.02
CA GLY A 235 -7.15 4.16 4.01
C GLY A 235 -8.02 4.21 5.28
N ALA A 236 -7.62 4.97 6.30
CA ALA A 236 -8.47 5.31 7.46
C ALA A 236 -8.95 6.77 7.34
N ASN A 237 -9.99 7.15 8.08
CA ASN A 237 -10.63 8.49 8.04
C ASN A 237 -9.69 9.69 8.25
N ALA A 238 -8.45 9.48 8.72
CA ALA A 238 -7.43 10.51 8.87
C ALA A 238 -6.26 10.28 7.88
N CYS A 239 -6.26 10.99 6.76
CA CYS A 239 -5.17 10.95 5.79
C CYS A 239 -3.93 11.68 6.34
N PRO A 240 -2.70 11.12 6.21
CA PRO A 240 -1.49 11.82 6.60
C PRO A 240 -1.33 13.14 5.84
N PRO A 241 -0.76 14.20 6.45
CA PRO A 241 -0.57 15.50 5.79
C PRO A 241 0.45 15.43 4.62
N ILE A 242 1.26 14.36 4.56
CA ILE A 242 2.30 14.21 3.55
C ILE A 242 1.73 13.52 2.30
N ARG A 243 1.69 14.27 1.21
CA ARG A 243 1.23 13.80 -0.11
C ARG A 243 2.20 12.86 -0.80
N ALA A 244 3.51 13.06 -0.66
CA ALA A 244 4.53 12.16 -1.19
C ALA A 244 5.84 12.35 -0.43
N TYR A 245 6.55 11.26 -0.19
CA TYR A 245 7.83 11.24 0.49
C TYR A 245 9.00 11.38 -0.49
N SER A 246 10.03 12.14 -0.15
CA SER A 246 11.26 12.28 -0.95
C SER A 246 12.49 11.90 -0.13
N ALA A 247 13.51 11.35 -0.79
CA ALA A 247 14.72 10.87 -0.14
C ALA A 247 15.40 11.95 0.74
N ASN A 248 15.54 13.16 0.20
CA ASN A 248 16.22 14.27 0.87
C ASN A 248 15.43 14.96 1.99
N LYS A 249 14.13 14.65 2.15
CA LYS A 249 13.26 15.26 3.17
C LYS A 249 12.62 14.23 4.10
N ILE A 250 13.00 12.96 3.97
CA ILE A 250 12.24 11.87 4.58
C ILE A 250 12.11 12.03 6.09
N ASP A 251 13.17 12.42 6.79
CA ASP A 251 13.14 12.60 8.24
C ASP A 251 12.20 13.72 8.66
N ALA A 252 12.32 14.89 8.02
CA ALA A 252 11.45 16.03 8.30
C ALA A 252 9.98 15.69 7.99
N GLN A 253 9.72 14.96 6.91
CA GLN A 253 8.35 14.55 6.55
C GLN A 253 7.77 13.55 7.55
N LEU A 254 8.59 12.62 8.06
CA LEU A 254 8.18 11.68 9.09
C LEU A 254 7.94 12.37 10.44
N ASP A 255 8.72 13.39 10.78
CA ASP A 255 8.45 14.19 11.99
C ASP A 255 7.16 14.98 11.85
N VAL A 256 6.89 15.61 10.70
CA VAL A 256 5.61 16.29 10.44
C VAL A 256 4.42 15.33 10.54
N ALA A 257 4.53 14.14 9.95
CA ALA A 257 3.48 13.12 10.05
C ALA A 257 3.26 12.67 11.50
N ALA A 258 4.35 12.45 12.25
CA ALA A 258 4.28 12.07 13.67
C ALA A 258 3.66 13.16 14.54
N GLU A 259 4.08 14.41 14.38
CA GLU A 259 3.50 15.54 15.13
C GLU A 259 2.02 15.71 14.82
N ALA A 260 1.62 15.70 13.55
CA ALA A 260 0.23 15.84 13.17
C ALA A 260 -0.64 14.73 13.78
N PHE A 261 -0.20 13.48 13.69
CA PHE A 261 -0.92 12.34 14.25
C PHE A 261 -1.01 12.41 15.77
N LEU A 262 0.11 12.67 16.46
CA LEU A 262 0.16 12.67 17.92
C LEU A 262 -0.68 13.81 18.49
N ASN A 263 -0.61 15.01 17.93
CA ASN A 263 -1.43 16.13 18.39
C ASN A 263 -2.93 15.97 18.07
N GLY A 264 -3.29 15.15 17.07
CA GLY A 264 -4.68 14.83 16.77
C GLY A 264 -5.28 13.70 17.60
N THR A 265 -4.46 12.88 18.27
CA THR A 265 -4.93 11.62 18.89
C THR A 265 -4.55 11.42 20.35
N VAL A 266 -3.45 12.03 20.82
CA VAL A 266 -2.99 11.90 22.20
C VAL A 266 -3.75 12.87 23.08
N ALA A 267 -4.29 12.37 24.20
CA ALA A 267 -4.89 13.21 25.24
C ALA A 267 -4.13 13.03 26.56
N VAL A 268 -3.69 14.14 27.14
CA VAL A 268 -2.97 14.16 28.43
C VAL A 268 -3.91 14.69 29.52
N ASP A 269 -4.21 13.85 30.52
CA ASP A 269 -4.96 14.24 31.72
C ASP A 269 -3.98 14.38 32.89
N ALA A 270 -3.51 15.60 33.12
CA ALA A 270 -2.56 15.91 34.19
C ALA A 270 -3.15 15.68 35.59
N ARG A 271 -4.47 15.79 35.76
CA ARG A 271 -5.15 15.63 37.06
C ARG A 271 -5.20 14.16 37.47
N LYS A 272 -5.47 13.29 36.49
CA LYS A 272 -5.48 11.82 36.69
C LYS A 272 -4.11 11.17 36.51
N ASN A 273 -3.10 11.94 36.12
CA ASN A 273 -1.79 11.44 35.72
C ASN A 273 -1.91 10.33 34.67
N GLU A 274 -2.67 10.59 33.61
CA GLU A 274 -3.00 9.63 32.56
C GLU A 274 -2.72 10.19 31.17
N VAL A 275 -2.19 9.36 30.28
CA VAL A 275 -2.02 9.66 28.86
C VAL A 275 -2.79 8.62 28.04
N ARG A 276 -3.76 9.08 27.26
CA ARG A 276 -4.56 8.24 26.37
C ARG A 276 -3.95 8.27 24.97
N LEU A 277 -3.60 7.10 24.45
CA LEU A 277 -2.92 6.89 23.16
C LEU A 277 -3.81 6.17 22.14
N SER A 278 -3.42 6.19 20.87
CA SER A 278 -4.02 5.35 19.82
C SER A 278 -3.64 3.87 19.98
N LYS A 279 -4.53 2.94 19.59
CA LYS A 279 -4.22 1.49 19.55
C LYS A 279 -3.06 1.14 18.62
N ILE A 280 -2.72 1.97 17.63
CA ILE A 280 -1.51 1.79 16.83
C ILE A 280 -0.27 1.71 17.74
N MET A 281 -0.20 2.59 18.75
CA MET A 281 0.90 2.57 19.72
C MET A 281 0.84 1.39 20.69
N GLN A 282 -0.31 0.71 20.80
CA GLN A 282 -0.46 -0.53 21.55
C GLN A 282 0.05 -1.73 20.74
N TRP A 283 -0.39 -1.86 19.48
CA TRP A 283 -0.04 -2.99 18.62
C TRP A 283 1.44 -3.01 18.28
N TYR A 284 2.02 -1.83 18.07
CA TYR A 284 3.42 -1.65 17.71
C TYR A 284 4.27 -1.11 18.87
N ALA A 285 3.86 -1.34 20.12
CA ALA A 285 4.54 -0.79 21.32
C ALA A 285 6.07 -1.00 21.31
N ARG A 286 6.54 -2.17 20.85
CA ARG A 286 7.97 -2.52 20.75
C ARG A 286 8.77 -1.66 19.77
N ASP A 287 8.11 -0.93 18.87
CA ASP A 287 8.76 -0.03 17.92
C ASP A 287 8.98 1.36 18.54
N PHE A 288 8.18 1.73 19.55
CA PHE A 288 8.24 3.03 20.23
C PHE A 288 9.14 3.04 21.48
N GLY A 289 9.40 1.87 22.09
CA GLY A 289 10.21 1.75 23.31
C GLY A 289 10.10 0.36 23.95
N ALA A 290 10.95 0.09 24.95
CA ALA A 290 10.90 -1.15 25.74
C ALA A 290 9.86 -1.10 26.87
N GLY A 291 9.41 0.10 27.27
CA GLY A 291 8.37 0.31 28.27
C GLY A 291 7.67 1.66 28.16
N ALA A 292 6.70 1.87 29.05
CA ALA A 292 5.84 3.06 29.06
C ALA A 292 6.64 4.38 29.06
N THR A 293 7.72 4.46 29.84
CA THR A 293 8.55 5.66 29.93
C THR A 293 9.20 6.04 28.60
N GLU A 294 9.72 5.08 27.84
CA GLU A 294 10.35 5.37 26.55
C GLU A 294 9.31 5.76 25.50
N VAL A 295 8.14 5.12 25.51
CA VAL A 295 7.01 5.52 24.66
C VAL A 295 6.62 6.97 24.95
N LEU A 296 6.49 7.34 26.22
CA LEU A 296 6.15 8.72 26.60
C LEU A 296 7.27 9.72 26.26
N ARG A 297 8.54 9.33 26.39
CA ARG A 297 9.69 10.15 25.94
C ARG A 297 9.73 10.32 24.41
N PHE A 298 9.25 9.34 23.66
CA PHE A 298 9.10 9.46 22.21
C PHE A 298 8.00 10.47 21.83
N ILE A 299 6.91 10.50 22.61
CA ILE A 299 5.74 11.37 22.36
C ILE A 299 5.99 12.82 22.80
N ALA A 300 6.49 13.01 24.02
CA ALA A 300 6.61 14.33 24.66
C ALA A 300 7.18 15.45 23.76
N PRO A 301 8.33 15.27 23.07
CA PRO A 301 8.90 16.36 22.26
C PRO A 301 8.04 16.76 21.06
N ARG A 302 7.09 15.90 20.63
CA ARG A 302 6.24 16.07 19.44
C ARG A 302 4.85 16.62 19.78
N LEU A 303 4.48 16.69 21.05
CA LEU A 303 3.24 17.34 21.47
C LEU A 303 3.38 18.86 21.45
N LYS A 304 2.25 19.56 21.46
CA LYS A 304 2.17 21.02 21.54
C LYS A 304 1.43 21.46 22.80
N ASP A 305 1.54 22.75 23.09
CA ASP A 305 0.76 23.45 24.10
C ASP A 305 0.80 22.80 25.50
N GLU A 306 -0.33 22.83 26.21
CA GLU A 306 -0.46 22.32 27.58
C GLU A 306 -0.12 20.83 27.70
N SER A 307 -0.44 20.04 26.66
CA SER A 307 -0.17 18.60 26.66
C SER A 307 1.33 18.29 26.68
N LYS A 308 2.14 19.07 25.96
CA LYS A 308 3.60 18.97 26.01
C LYS A 308 4.13 19.27 27.41
N VAL A 309 3.76 20.45 27.94
CA VAL A 309 4.24 20.92 29.24
C VAL A 309 3.86 19.94 30.36
N ALA A 310 2.62 19.47 30.36
CA ALA A 310 2.13 18.50 31.35
C ALA A 310 2.93 17.18 31.29
N LEU A 311 3.15 16.64 30.09
CA LEU A 311 3.85 15.37 29.93
C LEU A 311 5.35 15.48 30.27
N GLU A 312 6.02 16.53 29.82
CA GLU A 312 7.44 16.76 30.14
C GLU A 312 7.66 16.97 31.65
N THR A 313 6.74 17.67 32.31
CA THR A 313 6.77 17.87 33.78
C THR A 313 6.57 16.55 34.52
N ALA A 314 5.61 15.71 34.08
CA ALA A 314 5.37 14.40 34.68
C ALA A 314 6.58 13.46 34.53
N LEU A 315 7.23 13.48 33.36
CA LEU A 315 8.44 12.69 33.09
C LEU A 315 9.64 13.15 33.92
N THR A 316 9.83 14.46 34.09
CA THR A 316 10.95 15.03 34.86
C THR A 316 10.78 14.82 36.36
N SER A 317 9.54 14.89 36.86
CA SER A 317 9.22 14.65 38.28
C SER A 317 9.21 13.18 38.71
N GLY A 318 9.44 12.25 37.78
CA GLY A 318 9.41 10.81 38.04
C GLY A 318 7.99 10.23 38.22
N LYS A 319 6.94 11.06 38.10
CA LYS A 319 5.54 10.64 38.17
C LYS A 319 5.08 10.12 36.81
N ILE A 320 5.59 8.96 36.39
CA ILE A 320 5.28 8.39 35.08
C ILE A 320 3.75 8.22 34.94
N PRO A 321 3.10 8.86 33.95
CA PRO A 321 1.66 8.74 33.74
C PRO A 321 1.23 7.31 33.40
N ARG A 322 0.04 6.92 33.83
CA ARG A 322 -0.61 5.68 33.36
C ARG A 322 -0.98 5.84 31.89
N ILE A 323 -0.64 4.84 31.07
CA ILE A 323 -1.07 4.80 29.67
C ILE A 323 -2.44 4.10 29.58
N SER A 324 -3.37 4.72 28.85
CA SER A 324 -4.58 4.07 28.35
C SER A 324 -4.67 4.18 26.83
N TYR A 325 -5.58 3.42 26.23
CA TYR A 325 -5.74 3.39 24.78
C TYR A 325 -7.19 3.71 24.40
N ALA A 326 -7.35 4.60 23.42
CA ALA A 326 -8.65 4.90 22.84
C ALA A 326 -9.22 3.67 22.10
N GLU A 327 -10.53 3.67 21.86
CA GLU A 327 -11.10 2.75 20.87
C GLU A 327 -10.55 3.08 19.48
N TYR A 328 -10.38 2.06 18.65
CA TYR A 328 -9.84 2.24 17.32
C TYR A 328 -10.97 2.13 16.32
N ASP A 329 -11.18 3.23 15.58
CA ASP A 329 -12.09 3.26 14.46
C ASP A 329 -11.47 2.50 13.30
N TRP A 330 -12.13 1.40 12.93
CA TRP A 330 -11.72 0.53 11.84
C TRP A 330 -12.40 0.87 10.51
N SER A 331 -13.19 1.95 10.48
CA SER A 331 -13.79 2.42 9.23
C SER A 331 -12.73 3.01 8.29
N THR A 332 -13.06 2.96 7.01
CA THR A 332 -12.20 3.43 5.92
C THR A 332 -12.84 4.66 5.27
N ASP A 333 -12.07 5.36 4.44
CA ASP A 333 -12.54 6.48 3.63
C ASP A 333 -13.39 6.06 2.42
N ALA A 334 -13.95 4.85 2.41
CA ALA A 334 -14.64 4.30 1.24
C ALA A 334 -16.16 4.51 1.32
N SER A 335 -16.76 5.09 0.28
CA SER A 335 -18.22 5.14 0.14
C SER A 335 -18.75 3.80 -0.38
N ALA A 336 -19.73 3.22 0.32
CA ALA A 336 -20.37 1.96 -0.08
C ALA A 336 -19.38 0.86 -0.54
N PRO A 337 -18.36 0.51 0.25
CA PRO A 337 -17.24 -0.30 -0.24
C PRO A 337 -17.65 -1.70 -0.66
N ARG A 338 -17.22 -2.12 -1.86
CA ARG A 338 -17.21 -3.53 -2.27
C ARG A 338 -16.48 -4.37 -1.22
N PRO A 339 -17.08 -5.46 -0.71
CA PRO A 339 -16.41 -6.35 0.23
C PRO A 339 -15.12 -6.93 -0.34
N PHE A 340 -14.09 -7.01 0.48
CA PHE A 340 -12.84 -7.68 0.12
C PHE A 340 -13.09 -9.12 -0.35
N SER A 341 -12.60 -9.44 -1.54
CA SER A 341 -12.65 -10.79 -2.10
C SER A 341 -11.43 -11.07 -2.97
N LEU A 342 -10.78 -12.20 -2.71
CA LEU A 342 -9.78 -12.80 -3.60
C LEU A 342 -10.41 -13.77 -4.61
N ALA A 343 -11.70 -14.06 -4.48
CA ALA A 343 -12.39 -14.96 -5.39
C ALA A 343 -12.62 -14.25 -6.73
N ARG A 344 -12.34 -14.97 -7.83
CA ARG A 344 -12.69 -14.53 -9.17
C ARG A 344 -14.21 -14.62 -9.30
N TYR A 345 -14.87 -13.48 -9.53
CA TYR A 345 -16.33 -13.37 -9.61
C TYR A 345 -17.03 -13.90 -8.35
N ALA A 346 -17.13 -13.07 -7.31
CA ALA A 346 -18.28 -13.23 -6.42
C ALA A 346 -19.47 -12.71 -7.24
N SER A 347 -20.29 -13.65 -7.70
CA SER A 347 -21.57 -13.43 -8.39
C SER A 347 -22.43 -12.39 -7.71
#